data_AF-A0A6J1DPN3-F1
#
_entry.id   AF-A0A6J1DPN3-F1
#
_cell.length_a   1.000
_cell.length_b   1.000
_cell.length_c   1.000
_cell.angle_alpha   90.00
_cell.angle_beta   90.00
_cell.angle_gamma   90.00
#
_symmetry.space_group_name_H-M   'P 1'
#
loop_
_entity.id
_entity.type
_entity.pdbx_description
1 polymer ?
#
loop_
_entity_poly.entity_id
_entity_poly.type
_entity_poly.pdbx_seq_one_letter_code
_entity_poly.pdbx_strand_id
1 'polypeptide(L)'
;MQAMEDIEDLLIGGGGGGGAPPGYRLPLTAVGLKPKKKNKLKSNPDADDSSNQLSPTQNPLVPKIPGTQTIYVKTFGCSHNQSDSEYMAGQLSAFGYLLSDNPEEADLWLINTCTVKSPSQSAMDTLITKCKNAKKPLVVAGCVPQGSRDLKELEGVSIVGVQQIDRVVEVVEETLKGHEVRLLNRKTLPALDLPKVRKNKFIEILPINVGCLGACTYCKTKHARGHLGSYTVDSLVKRVRTVINEGVKEVWLSSEDTGAYGRDIGVNLPSLLNAIVAELPPDASTMLRIGMTNPPFILEHLKEIANVLCHPCVYSFLHVPVQSGSDAILSAMNREYTVDEFRTVVDTLTELVPGMQIATDIICGFPGETDEDFCQTINLIKEYKLPQVHISQFYPRPGTPAARMKKVPSAIVKKRSRELTSVFEAFTPYNGMEGRVERIWITEIAADGIHLVGHTKGYIQVLVIAPETMLGTSAMVKVTSVGRWSVFGDVIETISTRHHKTTTLEEMPIQDKVPCCNTHEKCSSSTEPEPCACGPESCKAPVTLDNKDDSSSNISLAEEPKRKNVIEWLPRRRKRHVAKREERESSGIASERKQASGEWGFVDRILVGGILISIFAIVGVLFHLGSTTLLLL
;
A
#
# COMPACT_ATOMS: atom_id res chain seq x y z
N MET A 1 -18.80 -8.18 -22.45
CA MET A 1 -18.31 -6.85 -22.01
C MET A 1 -18.08 -6.94 -20.51
N GLN A 2 -17.01 -7.64 -20.12
CA GLN A 2 -16.64 -7.91 -18.73
C GLN A 2 -15.52 -6.94 -18.35
N ALA A 3 -15.71 -6.27 -17.21
CA ALA A 3 -14.72 -5.38 -16.62
C ALA A 3 -13.53 -6.22 -16.17
N MET A 4 -12.33 -5.72 -16.51
CA MET A 4 -11.05 -6.29 -16.13
C MET A 4 -10.85 -5.94 -14.65
N GLU A 5 -10.88 -6.94 -13.77
CA GLU A 5 -10.61 -6.79 -12.34
C GLU A 5 -9.10 -6.57 -12.12
N ASP A 6 -8.79 -5.66 -11.18
CA ASP A 6 -7.45 -5.10 -10.97
C ASP A 6 -6.53 -6.09 -10.23
N ILE A 7 -5.35 -6.34 -10.79
CA ILE A 7 -4.32 -7.31 -10.35
C ILE A 7 -3.70 -6.98 -8.96
N GLU A 8 -4.04 -5.85 -8.33
CA GLU A 8 -3.50 -5.50 -7.01
C GLU A 8 -4.26 -6.15 -5.84
N ASP A 9 -5.49 -6.61 -6.05
CA ASP A 9 -6.21 -7.43 -5.06
C ASP A 9 -5.63 -8.86 -4.94
N LEU A 10 -4.68 -9.24 -5.80
CA LEU A 10 -3.96 -10.51 -5.74
C LEU A 10 -2.70 -10.48 -4.84
N LEU A 11 -2.23 -9.29 -4.43
CA LEU A 11 -1.04 -9.15 -3.58
C LEU A 11 -1.34 -8.69 -2.15
N ILE A 12 -2.61 -8.39 -1.86
CA ILE A 12 -3.10 -8.16 -0.51
C ILE A 12 -4.15 -9.24 -0.23
N GLY A 13 -3.75 -10.31 0.47
CA GLY A 13 -4.63 -11.37 0.93
C GLY A 13 -5.95 -10.80 1.46
N GLY A 14 -6.98 -10.87 0.64
CA GLY A 14 -8.30 -10.34 0.87
C GLY A 14 -9.32 -11.44 0.75
N GLY A 15 -9.60 -12.09 1.88
CA GLY A 15 -10.76 -12.95 2.01
C GLY A 15 -12.02 -12.20 1.58
N GLY A 16 -12.73 -12.78 0.61
CA GLY A 16 -14.07 -12.38 0.22
C GLY A 16 -14.23 -12.01 -1.26
N GLY A 17 -14.61 -13.00 -2.08
CA GLY A 17 -15.20 -12.80 -3.40
C GLY A 17 -14.40 -13.42 -4.53
N GLY A 18 -14.87 -14.56 -5.06
CA GLY A 18 -14.14 -15.40 -5.99
C GLY A 18 -13.82 -14.79 -7.36
N GLY A 19 -12.60 -15.05 -7.81
CA GLY A 19 -12.15 -14.87 -9.18
C GLY A 19 -10.98 -15.82 -9.46
N ALA A 20 -11.26 -16.97 -10.06
CA ALA A 20 -10.23 -17.88 -10.56
C ALA A 20 -9.59 -17.33 -11.85
N PRO A 21 -8.31 -17.62 -12.13
CA PRO A 21 -7.59 -17.06 -13.28
C PRO A 21 -8.18 -17.50 -14.64
N PRO A 22 -8.11 -16.66 -15.68
CA PRO A 22 -8.66 -16.96 -16.99
C PRO A 22 -7.73 -17.96 -17.73
N GLY A 23 -8.05 -19.25 -17.68
CA GLY A 23 -7.26 -20.26 -18.39
C GLY A 23 -7.84 -21.67 -18.52
N TYR A 24 -8.88 -22.04 -17.77
CA TYR A 24 -9.48 -23.37 -17.87
C TYR A 24 -10.88 -23.31 -18.49
N ARG A 25 -10.98 -23.67 -19.78
CA ARG A 25 -12.24 -24.07 -20.43
C ARG A 25 -12.28 -25.60 -20.49
N LEU A 26 -13.23 -26.20 -19.79
CA LEU A 26 -13.77 -27.53 -20.13
C LEU A 26 -15.30 -27.42 -20.24
N PRO A 27 -15.93 -28.27 -21.07
CA PRO A 27 -17.10 -27.89 -21.87
C PRO A 27 -18.39 -27.80 -21.05
N LEU A 28 -19.17 -26.77 -21.37
CA LEU A 28 -20.53 -26.54 -20.90
C LEU A 28 -21.43 -27.74 -21.24
N THR A 29 -22.00 -28.36 -20.22
CA THR A 29 -23.38 -28.85 -20.28
C THR A 29 -24.16 -28.25 -19.11
N ALA A 30 -25.38 -27.86 -19.44
CA ALA A 30 -26.15 -26.83 -18.77
C ALA A 30 -26.84 -27.28 -17.48
N VAL A 31 -27.46 -26.28 -16.83
CA VAL A 31 -28.66 -26.34 -15.97
C VAL A 31 -28.42 -26.22 -14.47
N GLY A 32 -28.81 -25.05 -13.92
CA GLY A 32 -29.77 -25.00 -12.80
C GLY A 32 -29.22 -24.74 -11.39
N LEU A 33 -29.54 -23.56 -10.85
CA LEU A 33 -29.52 -23.23 -9.42
C LEU A 33 -30.46 -24.14 -8.61
N LYS A 34 -30.00 -24.59 -7.41
CA LYS A 34 -30.68 -24.39 -6.10
C LYS A 34 -29.86 -24.96 -4.93
N PRO A 35 -29.82 -24.26 -3.77
CA PRO A 35 -29.18 -24.76 -2.55
C PRO A 35 -30.04 -25.81 -1.83
N LYS A 36 -29.36 -26.81 -1.24
CA LYS A 36 -29.95 -27.94 -0.51
C LYS A 36 -30.66 -27.51 0.78
N LYS A 37 -31.92 -27.97 0.93
CA LYS A 37 -32.70 -27.96 2.18
C LYS A 37 -32.07 -28.91 3.21
N LYS A 38 -32.08 -28.51 4.49
CA LYS A 38 -31.94 -29.41 5.65
C LYS A 38 -33.32 -29.98 6.04
N ASN A 39 -33.32 -31.26 6.39
CA ASN A 39 -34.46 -32.08 6.80
C ASN A 39 -35.12 -31.58 8.09
N LYS A 40 -36.46 -31.59 8.14
CA LYS A 40 -37.24 -31.82 9.36
C LYS A 40 -38.44 -32.73 9.06
N LEU A 41 -38.69 -33.65 10.00
CA LEU A 41 -39.65 -34.74 9.99
C LEU A 41 -41.12 -34.29 9.84
N LYS A 42 -41.94 -35.21 9.32
CA LYS A 42 -43.41 -35.15 9.18
C LYS A 42 -44.14 -35.68 10.44
N SER A 43 -45.29 -35.07 10.75
CA SER A 43 -46.61 -35.65 11.12
C SER A 43 -47.48 -34.54 11.72
N ASN A 44 -48.79 -34.35 11.54
CA ASN A 44 -49.91 -34.85 10.73
C ASN A 44 -51.01 -33.71 10.79
N PRO A 45 -52.10 -33.72 10.00
CA PRO A 45 -52.99 -32.57 9.79
C PRO A 45 -54.22 -32.54 10.73
N ASP A 46 -54.99 -31.45 10.60
CA ASP A 46 -56.36 -31.17 11.07
C ASP A 46 -56.52 -30.36 12.36
N ALA A 47 -56.84 -29.07 12.20
CA ALA A 47 -58.01 -28.40 12.78
C ALA A 47 -58.01 -26.89 12.45
N ASP A 48 -59.16 -26.41 11.95
CA ASP A 48 -59.60 -25.01 11.95
C ASP A 48 -59.35 -24.33 13.30
N ASP A 49 -58.88 -23.08 13.30
CA ASP A 49 -59.66 -21.98 13.88
C ASP A 49 -59.05 -20.61 13.54
N SER A 50 -59.92 -19.75 13.02
CA SER A 50 -59.73 -18.33 12.84
C SER A 50 -59.72 -17.61 14.20
N SER A 51 -58.56 -17.09 14.62
CA SER A 51 -58.56 -16.01 15.61
C SER A 51 -57.35 -15.07 15.46
N ASN A 52 -57.69 -13.79 15.38
CA ASN A 52 -56.81 -12.63 15.51
C ASN A 52 -55.74 -12.82 16.60
N GLN A 53 -54.47 -12.83 16.21
CA GLN A 53 -53.40 -12.34 17.09
C GLN A 53 -52.44 -11.46 16.31
N LEU A 54 -52.31 -10.25 16.81
CA LEU A 54 -51.41 -9.21 16.35
C LEU A 54 -50.00 -9.77 16.16
N SER A 55 -49.46 -9.60 14.96
CA SER A 55 -48.02 -9.67 14.71
C SER A 55 -47.32 -8.74 15.71
N PRO A 56 -46.26 -9.18 16.41
CA PRO A 56 -45.54 -8.31 17.33
C PRO A 56 -44.91 -7.20 16.51
N THR A 57 -45.46 -6.01 16.74
CA THR A 57 -44.91 -4.71 16.37
C THR A 57 -43.42 -4.68 16.69
N GLN A 58 -42.67 -4.15 15.73
CA GLN A 58 -41.26 -3.80 15.85
C GLN A 58 -40.93 -3.33 17.27
N ASN A 59 -40.06 -4.07 17.96
CA ASN A 59 -39.66 -3.72 19.31
C ASN A 59 -38.95 -2.34 19.26
N PRO A 60 -39.47 -1.31 19.92
CA PRO A 60 -38.88 0.02 19.89
C PRO A 60 -37.57 0.01 20.69
N LEU A 61 -36.48 0.38 20.03
CA LEU A 61 -35.27 1.00 20.60
C LEU A 61 -34.97 0.57 22.05
N VAL A 62 -34.57 -0.68 22.26
CA VAL A 62 -33.77 -0.98 23.46
C VAL A 62 -32.55 -0.08 23.36
N PRO A 63 -32.24 0.78 24.36
CA PRO A 63 -31.03 1.58 24.34
C PRO A 63 -29.87 0.60 24.24
N LYS A 64 -29.30 0.49 23.04
CA LYS A 64 -28.19 -0.42 22.82
C LYS A 64 -27.04 0.16 23.63
N ILE A 65 -26.51 -0.64 24.56
CA ILE A 65 -25.38 -0.25 25.40
C ILE A 65 -24.24 0.16 24.44
N PRO A 66 -23.65 1.37 24.59
CA PRO A 66 -22.50 1.78 23.80
C PRO A 66 -21.44 0.69 23.71
N GLY A 67 -20.88 0.49 22.53
CA GLY A 67 -19.90 -0.57 22.29
C GLY A 67 -20.48 -1.96 22.04
N THR A 68 -21.79 -2.23 22.17
CA THR A 68 -22.34 -3.58 21.85
C THR A 68 -22.72 -3.77 20.38
N GLN A 69 -22.54 -2.73 19.56
CA GLN A 69 -22.94 -2.75 18.15
C GLN A 69 -21.94 -3.49 17.28
N THR A 70 -22.40 -3.97 16.13
CA THR A 70 -21.55 -4.63 15.14
C THR A 70 -21.09 -3.63 14.08
N ILE A 71 -19.78 -3.55 13.83
CA ILE A 71 -19.16 -2.65 12.87
C ILE A 71 -18.59 -3.45 11.70
N TYR A 72 -18.95 -3.03 10.48
CA TYR A 72 -18.35 -3.54 9.25
C TYR A 72 -17.23 -2.60 8.81
N VAL A 73 -16.00 -3.12 8.68
CA VAL A 73 -14.85 -2.33 8.21
C VAL A 73 -14.47 -2.75 6.80
N LYS A 74 -14.61 -1.84 5.83
CA LYS A 74 -14.11 -2.06 4.46
C LYS A 74 -12.95 -1.14 4.18
N THR A 75 -11.84 -1.73 3.75
CA THR A 75 -10.63 -0.98 3.39
C THR A 75 -10.42 -1.02 1.88
N PHE A 76 -10.04 0.13 1.33
CA PHE A 76 -9.53 0.28 -0.03
C PHE A 76 -8.14 0.90 0.00
N GLY A 77 -7.27 0.51 -0.93
CA GLY A 77 -5.98 1.15 -1.16
C GLY A 77 -4.76 0.33 -0.76
N CYS A 78 -3.71 1.02 -0.33
CA CYS A 78 -2.40 0.45 -0.08
C CYS A 78 -2.23 -0.12 1.34
N SER A 79 -1.07 -0.70 1.61
CA SER A 79 -0.64 -1.19 2.93
C SER A 79 -0.81 -0.15 4.04
N HIS A 80 -0.54 1.13 3.78
CA HIS A 80 -0.73 2.20 4.78
C HIS A 80 -2.21 2.34 5.15
N ASN A 81 -3.12 2.35 4.16
CA ASN A 81 -4.56 2.37 4.42
C ASN A 81 -5.02 1.11 5.18
N GLN A 82 -4.42 -0.06 4.87
CA GLN A 82 -4.68 -1.28 5.63
C GLN A 82 -4.27 -1.14 7.09
N SER A 83 -3.05 -0.65 7.37
CA SER A 83 -2.62 -0.39 8.75
C SER A 83 -3.53 0.60 9.47
N ASP A 84 -3.97 1.67 8.80
CA ASP A 84 -4.92 2.63 9.38
C ASP A 84 -6.22 1.94 9.81
N SER A 85 -6.75 1.03 8.98
CA SER A 85 -7.93 0.24 9.31
C SER A 85 -7.70 -0.74 10.45
N GLU A 86 -6.54 -1.37 10.53
CA GLU A 86 -6.20 -2.30 11.61
C GLU A 86 -6.13 -1.58 12.97
N TYR A 87 -5.58 -0.36 13.00
CA TYR A 87 -5.61 0.51 14.18
C TYR A 87 -7.02 0.96 14.55
N MET A 88 -7.83 1.34 13.55
CA MET A 88 -9.22 1.72 13.81
C MET A 88 -10.04 0.53 14.36
N ALA A 89 -9.91 -0.64 13.74
CA ALA A 89 -10.54 -1.88 14.18
C ALA A 89 -10.09 -2.29 15.58
N GLY A 90 -8.81 -2.15 15.90
CA GLY A 90 -8.27 -2.45 17.22
C GLY A 90 -8.84 -1.56 18.31
N GLN A 91 -8.95 -0.25 18.07
CA GLN A 91 -9.55 0.67 19.04
C GLN A 91 -11.05 0.40 19.24
N LEU A 92 -11.78 0.12 18.15
CA LEU A 92 -13.20 -0.23 18.23
C LEU A 92 -13.42 -1.52 19.01
N SER A 93 -12.61 -2.55 18.75
CA SER A 93 -12.66 -3.81 19.48
C SER A 93 -12.28 -3.65 20.96
N ALA A 94 -11.25 -2.86 21.26
CA ALA A 94 -10.83 -2.56 22.64
C ALA A 94 -11.90 -1.78 23.43
N PHE A 95 -12.71 -0.96 22.75
CA PHE A 95 -13.85 -0.27 23.36
C PHE A 95 -15.03 -1.22 23.63
N GLY A 96 -15.16 -2.30 22.85
CA GLY A 96 -16.18 -3.35 23.04
C GLY A 96 -16.94 -3.75 21.78
N TYR A 97 -16.78 -3.01 20.67
CA TYR A 97 -17.52 -3.28 19.43
C TYR A 97 -17.18 -4.63 18.82
N LEU A 98 -18.19 -5.27 18.25
CA LEU A 98 -18.02 -6.50 17.47
C LEU A 98 -17.66 -6.13 16.03
N LEU A 99 -16.62 -6.73 15.48
CA LEU A 99 -16.26 -6.57 14.09
C LEU A 99 -16.88 -7.69 13.26
N SER A 100 -17.48 -7.37 12.12
CA SER A 100 -18.04 -8.36 11.20
C SER A 100 -17.53 -8.13 9.77
N ASP A 101 -17.29 -9.23 9.06
CA ASP A 101 -17.02 -9.22 7.63
C ASP A 101 -18.32 -9.19 6.79
N ASN A 102 -19.48 -9.40 7.43
CA ASN A 102 -20.78 -9.34 6.77
C ASN A 102 -21.38 -7.91 6.86
N PRO A 103 -21.49 -7.18 5.75
CA PRO A 103 -22.06 -5.83 5.75
C PRO A 103 -23.55 -5.79 6.12
N GLU A 104 -24.29 -6.89 5.93
CA GLU A 104 -25.73 -6.93 6.21
C GLU A 104 -26.04 -6.96 7.71
N GLU A 105 -25.20 -7.62 8.50
CA GLU A 105 -25.34 -7.77 9.96
C GLU A 105 -24.85 -6.55 10.74
N ALA A 106 -24.02 -5.69 10.12
CA ALA A 106 -23.45 -4.54 10.81
C ALA A 106 -24.46 -3.42 11.05
N ASP A 107 -24.39 -2.83 12.25
CA ASP A 107 -25.11 -1.64 12.68
C ASP A 107 -24.52 -0.35 12.09
N LEU A 108 -23.20 -0.32 11.86
CA LEU A 108 -22.50 0.80 11.24
C LEU A 108 -21.42 0.32 10.28
N TRP A 109 -21.23 1.06 9.19
CA TRP A 109 -20.17 0.80 8.22
C TRP A 109 -19.05 1.83 8.39
N LEU A 110 -17.82 1.34 8.51
CA LEU A 110 -16.59 2.13 8.47
C LEU A 110 -15.86 1.82 7.16
N ILE A 111 -15.87 2.78 6.23
CA ILE A 111 -15.22 2.62 4.92
C ILE A 111 -13.94 3.45 4.90
N ASN A 112 -12.78 2.80 4.92
CA ASN A 112 -11.48 3.46 4.78
C ASN A 112 -11.06 3.53 3.30
N THR A 113 -10.76 4.73 2.83
CA THR A 113 -10.74 5.07 1.41
C THR A 113 -9.36 5.49 0.92
N CYS A 114 -9.10 5.29 -0.37
CA CYS A 114 -7.83 5.63 -1.01
C CYS A 114 -8.02 6.62 -2.18
N THR A 115 -7.16 7.64 -2.25
CA THR A 115 -7.15 8.63 -3.35
C THR A 115 -6.22 8.25 -4.49
N VAL A 116 -5.47 7.15 -4.38
CA VAL A 116 -4.34 6.88 -5.27
C VAL A 116 -4.78 6.26 -6.60
N LYS A 117 -5.89 5.50 -6.61
CA LYS A 117 -6.43 4.81 -7.81
C LYS A 117 -7.90 5.15 -8.02
N SER A 118 -8.26 5.49 -9.26
CA SER A 118 -9.63 5.92 -9.60
C SER A 118 -10.66 4.78 -9.57
N PRO A 119 -10.36 3.54 -10.00
CA PRO A 119 -11.27 2.41 -9.81
C PRO A 119 -11.66 2.17 -8.35
N SER A 120 -10.69 2.25 -7.43
CA SER A 120 -10.94 2.15 -5.99
C SER A 120 -11.87 3.24 -5.48
N GLN A 121 -11.74 4.47 -6.01
CA GLN A 121 -12.65 5.57 -5.67
C GLN A 121 -14.07 5.30 -6.21
N SER A 122 -14.23 4.83 -7.45
CA SER A 122 -15.56 4.51 -8.01
C SER A 122 -16.25 3.34 -7.29
N ALA A 123 -15.48 2.32 -6.88
CA ALA A 123 -16.00 1.22 -6.07
C ALA A 123 -16.48 1.71 -4.69
N MET A 124 -15.72 2.63 -4.08
CA MET A 124 -16.10 3.31 -2.84
C MET A 124 -17.38 4.14 -3.02
N ASP A 125 -17.50 4.95 -4.07
CA ASP A 125 -18.71 5.78 -4.32
C ASP A 125 -19.97 4.91 -4.42
N THR A 126 -19.84 3.76 -5.10
CA THR A 126 -20.92 2.76 -5.21
C THR A 126 -21.30 2.20 -3.84
N LEU A 127 -20.31 1.89 -3.00
CA LEU A 127 -20.54 1.34 -1.67
C LEU A 127 -21.15 2.36 -0.70
N ILE A 128 -20.69 3.61 -0.73
CA ILE A 128 -21.25 4.73 0.04
C ILE A 128 -22.72 4.93 -0.36
N THR A 129 -23.02 4.95 -1.67
CA THR A 129 -24.39 5.11 -2.17
C THR A 129 -25.29 3.97 -1.70
N LYS A 130 -24.81 2.71 -1.76
CA LYS A 130 -25.54 1.54 -1.24
C LYS A 130 -25.84 1.68 0.26
N CYS A 131 -24.88 2.14 1.05
CA CYS A 131 -25.03 2.33 2.49
C CYS A 131 -26.06 3.43 2.81
N LYS A 132 -25.99 4.58 2.11
CA LYS A 132 -26.96 5.67 2.24
C LYS A 132 -28.38 5.20 1.91
N ASN A 133 -28.55 4.43 0.84
CA ASN A 133 -29.85 3.87 0.45
C ASN A 133 -30.39 2.89 1.49
N ALA A 134 -29.52 2.14 2.17
CA ALA A 134 -29.89 1.27 3.28
C ALA A 134 -30.17 2.02 4.60
N LYS A 135 -29.98 3.36 4.64
CA LYS A 135 -30.13 4.22 5.82
C LYS A 135 -29.34 3.72 7.03
N LYS A 136 -28.18 3.11 6.80
CA LYS A 136 -27.27 2.67 7.85
C LYS A 136 -26.32 3.82 8.24
N PRO A 137 -26.01 3.99 9.53
CA PRO A 137 -24.91 4.84 10.00
C PRO A 137 -23.61 4.55 9.23
N LEU A 138 -22.93 5.62 8.79
CA LEU A 138 -21.77 5.52 7.91
C LEU A 138 -20.65 6.47 8.35
N VAL A 139 -19.46 5.90 8.53
CA VAL A 139 -18.21 6.64 8.73
C VAL A 139 -17.31 6.38 7.52
N VAL A 140 -16.84 7.46 6.91
CA VAL A 140 -15.86 7.42 5.83
C VAL A 140 -14.51 7.90 6.35
N ALA A 141 -13.51 7.05 6.25
CA ALA A 141 -12.15 7.32 6.69
C ALA A 141 -11.16 7.39 5.52
N GLY A 142 -9.93 7.83 5.80
CA GLY A 142 -8.81 7.65 4.88
C GLY A 142 -8.52 8.85 3.98
N CYS A 143 -7.86 8.58 2.85
CA CYS A 143 -7.26 9.63 2.03
C CYS A 143 -8.29 10.46 1.26
N VAL A 144 -9.43 9.87 0.85
CA VAL A 144 -10.43 10.59 0.04
C VAL A 144 -11.05 11.75 0.79
N PRO A 145 -11.64 11.57 1.97
CA PRO A 145 -12.22 12.70 2.71
C PRO A 145 -11.17 13.74 3.09
N GLN A 146 -9.90 13.36 3.24
CA GLN A 146 -8.83 14.30 3.56
C GLN A 146 -8.35 15.11 2.35
N GLY A 147 -8.20 14.48 1.18
CA GLY A 147 -7.67 15.07 -0.04
C GLY A 147 -8.73 15.63 -1.00
N SER A 148 -10.01 15.36 -0.79
CA SER A 148 -11.12 15.82 -1.63
C SER A 148 -12.39 16.01 -0.77
N ARG A 149 -12.37 17.05 0.07
CA ARG A 149 -13.37 17.31 1.11
C ARG A 149 -14.77 17.63 0.59
N ASP A 150 -14.85 18.19 -0.61
CA ASP A 150 -16.09 18.73 -1.20
C ASP A 150 -16.79 17.76 -2.16
N LEU A 151 -16.53 16.46 -2.03
CA LEU A 151 -17.22 15.43 -2.81
C LEU A 151 -18.66 15.29 -2.32
N LYS A 152 -19.62 15.28 -3.25
CA LYS A 152 -21.06 15.15 -2.95
C LYS A 152 -21.38 13.84 -2.23
N GLU A 153 -20.62 12.80 -2.55
CA GLU A 153 -20.72 11.48 -1.94
C GLU A 153 -20.43 11.53 -0.43
N LEU A 154 -19.69 12.53 0.04
CA LEU A 154 -19.36 12.76 1.44
C LEU A 154 -20.34 13.70 2.17
N GLU A 155 -21.43 14.14 1.55
CA GLU A 155 -22.48 14.91 2.23
C GLU A 155 -23.32 13.99 3.13
N GLY A 156 -23.58 14.38 4.38
CA GLY A 156 -24.40 13.59 5.30
C GLY A 156 -23.71 12.33 5.83
N VAL A 157 -22.38 12.28 5.84
CA VAL A 157 -21.61 11.14 6.38
C VAL A 157 -20.57 11.63 7.38
N SER A 158 -20.34 10.85 8.43
CA SER A 158 -19.27 11.15 9.39
C SER A 158 -17.91 10.82 8.78
N ILE A 159 -16.88 11.57 9.18
CA ILE A 159 -15.56 11.56 8.55
C ILE A 159 -14.44 11.46 9.59
N VAL A 160 -13.51 10.53 9.33
CA VAL A 160 -12.23 10.40 10.05
C VAL A 160 -11.07 10.61 9.08
N GLY A 161 -10.28 11.66 9.28
CA GLY A 161 -9.08 11.91 8.49
C GLY A 161 -7.95 10.93 8.81
N VAL A 162 -6.94 10.89 7.93
CA VAL A 162 -5.77 9.99 8.03
C VAL A 162 -4.88 10.22 9.26
N GLN A 163 -5.02 11.36 9.95
CA GLN A 163 -4.22 11.72 11.14
C GLN A 163 -5.05 11.68 12.43
N GLN A 164 -6.30 11.21 12.37
CA GLN A 164 -7.26 11.22 13.47
C GLN A 164 -7.84 9.83 13.72
N ILE A 165 -7.15 8.80 13.24
CA ILE A 165 -7.57 7.41 13.41
C ILE A 165 -7.61 7.00 14.89
N ASP A 166 -6.88 7.71 15.75
CA ASP A 166 -6.88 7.60 17.23
C ASP A 166 -8.20 8.04 17.89
N ARG A 167 -9.09 8.69 17.12
CA ARG A 167 -10.40 9.17 17.57
C ARG A 167 -11.57 8.48 16.87
N VAL A 168 -11.33 7.34 16.24
CA VAL A 168 -12.38 6.63 15.50
C VAL A 168 -13.58 6.25 16.37
N VAL A 169 -13.33 5.89 17.64
CA VAL A 169 -14.37 5.49 18.59
C VAL A 169 -15.34 6.63 18.84
N GLU A 170 -14.84 7.85 19.04
CA GLU A 170 -15.67 9.05 19.23
C GLU A 170 -16.57 9.29 18.03
N VAL A 171 -16.02 9.19 16.82
CA VAL A 171 -16.79 9.41 15.58
C VAL A 171 -17.85 8.33 15.41
N VAL A 172 -17.53 7.06 15.66
CA VAL A 172 -18.48 5.95 15.55
C VAL A 172 -19.63 6.11 16.56
N GLU A 173 -19.33 6.43 17.82
CA GLU A 173 -20.33 6.66 18.87
C GLU A 173 -21.30 7.79 18.51
N GLU A 174 -20.79 8.94 18.05
CA GLU A 174 -21.65 10.06 17.66
C GLU A 174 -22.47 9.74 16.39
N THR A 175 -21.89 8.99 15.46
CA THR A 175 -22.59 8.56 14.24
C THR A 175 -23.74 7.61 14.55
N LEU A 176 -23.56 6.69 15.52
CA LEU A 176 -24.62 5.80 15.99
C LEU A 176 -25.77 6.54 16.69
N LYS A 177 -25.49 7.70 17.30
CA LYS A 177 -26.52 8.61 17.86
C LYS A 177 -27.25 9.43 16.79
N GLY A 178 -26.82 9.34 15.53
CA GLY A 178 -27.40 10.09 14.40
C GLY A 178 -26.74 11.45 14.15
N HIS A 179 -25.61 11.74 14.79
CA HIS A 179 -24.85 12.97 14.53
C HIS A 179 -23.88 12.80 13.36
N GLU A 180 -23.62 13.87 12.62
CA GLU A 180 -22.54 13.93 11.63
C GLU A 180 -21.30 14.57 12.27
N VAL A 181 -20.18 13.85 12.30
CA VAL A 181 -18.92 14.35 12.87
C VAL A 181 -17.84 14.39 11.79
N ARG A 182 -17.07 15.49 11.72
CA ARG A 182 -15.96 15.63 10.77
C ARG A 182 -14.64 15.93 11.48
N LEU A 183 -13.74 14.95 11.55
CA LEU A 183 -12.40 15.11 12.11
C LEU A 183 -11.33 15.16 11.00
N LEU A 184 -10.95 16.38 10.59
CA LEU A 184 -10.02 16.61 9.47
C LEU A 184 -8.80 17.51 9.84
N ASN A 185 -8.66 17.88 11.12
CA ASN A 185 -7.61 18.78 11.63
C ASN A 185 -6.23 18.11 11.66
N ARG A 186 -5.24 18.70 11.00
CA ARG A 186 -3.89 18.14 10.97
C ARG A 186 -3.26 18.17 12.37
N LYS A 187 -3.04 17.00 12.97
CA LYS A 187 -2.47 16.79 14.31
C LYS A 187 -1.10 16.10 14.20
N THR A 188 -0.49 15.88 15.37
CA THR A 188 0.63 14.94 15.59
C THR A 188 0.32 13.55 15.06
N LEU A 189 1.36 12.78 14.74
CA LEU A 189 1.24 11.39 14.32
C LEU A 189 0.48 10.56 15.38
N PRO A 190 -0.41 9.62 14.97
CA PRO A 190 -1.02 8.66 15.89
C PRO A 190 0.04 7.82 16.60
N ALA A 191 -0.20 7.44 17.86
CA ALA A 191 0.75 6.60 18.57
C ALA A 191 0.84 5.18 17.96
N LEU A 192 2.04 4.61 17.89
CA LEU A 192 2.24 3.28 17.29
C LEU A 192 1.79 2.12 18.18
N ASP A 193 1.59 2.38 19.48
CA ASP A 193 1.12 1.43 20.49
C ASP A 193 -0.40 1.44 20.67
N LEU A 194 -1.15 2.12 19.79
CA LEU A 194 -2.60 2.00 19.70
C LEU A 194 -3.01 0.53 19.51
N PRO A 195 -4.15 0.10 20.08
CA PRO A 195 -4.70 -1.23 19.83
C PRO A 195 -4.85 -1.49 18.34
N LYS A 196 -4.47 -2.68 17.89
CA LYS A 196 -4.47 -3.06 16.48
C LYS A 196 -5.04 -4.47 16.29
N VAL A 197 -6.05 -4.60 15.46
CA VAL A 197 -6.59 -5.89 15.01
C VAL A 197 -6.08 -6.13 13.60
N ARG A 198 -5.12 -7.04 13.47
CA ARG A 198 -4.50 -7.37 12.18
C ARG A 198 -5.43 -8.22 11.34
N LYS A 199 -5.48 -7.93 10.04
CA LYS A 199 -6.19 -8.79 9.09
C LYS A 199 -5.48 -10.15 8.94
N ASN A 200 -4.14 -10.12 8.91
CA ASN A 200 -3.31 -11.30 9.00
C ASN A 200 -2.48 -11.22 10.29
N LYS A 201 -2.75 -12.10 11.25
CA LYS A 201 -2.05 -12.11 12.55
C LYS A 201 -0.53 -12.31 12.45
N PHE A 202 -0.03 -12.84 11.33
CA PHE A 202 1.39 -13.08 11.11
C PHE A 202 2.12 -11.89 10.46
N ILE A 203 1.43 -10.83 10.06
CA ILE A 203 2.00 -9.70 9.32
C ILE A 203 1.71 -8.40 10.07
N GLU A 204 2.77 -7.69 10.48
CA GLU A 204 2.66 -6.31 10.96
C GLU A 204 2.96 -5.36 9.81
N ILE A 205 1.97 -4.57 9.39
CA ILE A 205 2.22 -3.41 8.54
C ILE A 205 2.60 -2.24 9.44
N LEU A 206 3.84 -1.75 9.35
CA LEU A 206 4.38 -0.70 10.21
C LEU A 206 4.59 0.59 9.43
N PRO A 207 3.72 1.60 9.56
CA PRO A 207 3.97 2.93 9.01
C PRO A 207 5.19 3.57 9.67
N ILE A 208 6.23 3.90 8.90
CA ILE A 208 7.46 4.53 9.44
C ILE A 208 7.41 6.07 9.39
N ASN A 209 6.58 6.61 8.51
CA ASN A 209 6.26 8.03 8.41
C ASN A 209 4.88 8.20 7.76
N VAL A 210 4.36 9.43 7.80
CA VAL A 210 3.24 9.86 6.96
C VAL A 210 3.68 10.98 6.02
N GLY A 211 2.94 11.15 4.94
CA GLY A 211 3.14 12.26 4.02
C GLY A 211 4.35 12.05 3.11
N CYS A 212 4.58 13.01 2.22
CA CYS A 212 5.60 12.89 1.17
C CYS A 212 6.29 14.23 0.93
N LEU A 213 7.58 14.19 0.60
CA LEU A 213 8.35 15.36 0.18
C LEU A 213 8.04 15.77 -1.27
N GLY A 214 7.70 14.80 -2.11
CA GLY A 214 7.50 15.00 -3.55
C GLY A 214 6.40 16.00 -3.92
N ALA A 215 6.47 16.47 -5.16
CA ALA A 215 5.53 17.43 -5.74
C ALA A 215 5.01 16.97 -7.11
N CYS A 216 4.80 15.66 -7.29
CA CYS A 216 4.38 15.08 -8.56
C CYS A 216 3.09 15.73 -9.07
N THR A 217 3.03 16.05 -10.37
CA THR A 217 1.93 16.81 -10.98
C THR A 217 0.59 16.08 -10.99
N TYR A 218 0.56 14.78 -10.71
CA TYR A 218 -0.62 13.93 -10.76
C TYR A 218 -1.05 13.34 -9.40
N CYS A 219 -0.17 13.37 -8.41
CA CYS A 219 -0.35 12.62 -7.16
C CYS A 219 -1.17 13.42 -6.15
N LYS A 220 -2.10 12.76 -5.44
CA LYS A 220 -2.89 13.36 -4.36
C LYS A 220 -2.38 13.07 -2.96
N THR A 221 -1.32 12.28 -2.84
CA THR A 221 -0.78 11.84 -1.55
C THR A 221 -0.45 12.99 -0.61
N LYS A 222 0.24 14.04 -1.07
CA LYS A 222 0.56 15.21 -0.23
C LYS A 222 -0.68 16.02 0.19
N HIS A 223 -1.72 16.05 -0.65
CA HIS A 223 -3.00 16.68 -0.28
C HIS A 223 -3.71 15.88 0.83
N ALA A 224 -3.69 14.55 0.74
CA ALA A 224 -4.30 13.66 1.71
C ALA A 224 -3.45 13.55 3.00
N ARG A 225 -2.22 13.07 2.92
CA ARG A 225 -1.39 12.73 4.09
C ARG A 225 -0.45 13.84 4.57
N GLY A 226 -0.36 14.95 3.83
CA GLY A 226 0.43 16.12 4.23
C GLY A 226 1.91 16.02 3.87
N HIS A 227 2.72 16.84 4.56
CA HIS A 227 4.17 16.82 4.45
C HIS A 227 4.75 15.64 5.23
N LEU A 228 6.01 15.30 4.95
CA LEU A 228 6.75 14.26 5.66
C LEU A 228 6.68 14.51 7.18
N GLY A 229 6.22 13.51 7.92
CA GLY A 229 6.30 13.43 9.36
C GLY A 229 6.71 12.01 9.76
N SER A 230 7.92 11.85 10.29
CA SER A 230 8.53 10.56 10.62
C SER A 230 8.34 10.19 12.09
N TYR A 231 8.15 8.89 12.35
CA TYR A 231 8.26 8.35 13.71
C TYR A 231 9.74 8.25 14.13
N THR A 232 10.01 8.40 15.44
CA THR A 232 11.38 8.26 15.95
C THR A 232 11.85 6.81 15.83
N VAL A 233 13.16 6.61 15.65
CA VAL A 233 13.77 5.27 15.55
C VAL A 233 13.39 4.41 16.76
N ASP A 234 13.49 4.96 17.97
CA ASP A 234 13.16 4.24 19.21
C ASP A 234 11.70 3.75 19.24
N SER A 235 10.75 4.57 18.77
CA SER A 235 9.34 4.19 18.74
C SER A 235 9.09 3.03 17.76
N LEU A 236 9.77 3.05 16.60
CA LEU A 236 9.67 2.00 15.59
C LEU A 236 10.33 0.70 16.07
N VAL A 237 11.54 0.79 16.62
CA VAL A 237 12.27 -0.35 17.22
C VAL A 237 11.46 -0.98 18.35
N LYS A 238 10.89 -0.17 19.25
CA LYS A 238 10.01 -0.66 20.32
C LYS A 238 8.81 -1.41 19.74
N ARG A 239 8.17 -0.86 18.70
CA ARG A 239 7.03 -1.52 18.04
C ARG A 239 7.43 -2.85 17.41
N VAL A 240 8.56 -2.89 16.69
CA VAL A 240 9.10 -4.13 16.10
C VAL A 240 9.31 -5.21 17.17
N ARG A 241 9.96 -4.86 18.29
CA ARG A 241 10.17 -5.79 19.40
C ARG A 241 8.86 -6.32 19.97
N THR A 242 7.87 -5.45 20.16
CA THR A 242 6.54 -5.85 20.65
C THR A 242 5.88 -6.85 19.71
N VAL A 243 5.84 -6.58 18.40
CA VAL A 243 5.12 -7.45 17.46
C VAL A 243 5.82 -8.79 17.21
N ILE A 244 7.15 -8.85 17.32
CA ILE A 244 7.90 -10.11 17.32
C ILE A 244 7.46 -10.98 18.50
N ASN A 245 7.32 -10.40 19.70
CA ASN A 245 6.83 -11.11 20.88
C ASN A 245 5.37 -11.54 20.77
N GLU A 246 4.56 -10.83 19.98
CA GLU A 246 3.19 -11.22 19.63
C GLU A 246 3.11 -12.38 18.60
N GLY A 247 4.26 -12.82 18.07
CA GLY A 247 4.35 -13.94 17.13
C GLY A 247 4.27 -13.57 15.65
N VAL A 248 4.45 -12.28 15.30
CA VAL A 248 4.51 -11.82 13.91
C VAL A 248 5.72 -12.42 13.18
N LYS A 249 5.48 -12.85 11.94
CA LYS A 249 6.46 -13.49 11.06
C LYS A 249 6.93 -12.59 9.94
N GLU A 250 6.20 -11.52 9.65
CA GLU A 250 6.63 -10.51 8.68
C GLU A 250 6.34 -9.11 9.19
N VAL A 251 7.33 -8.23 9.12
CA VAL A 251 7.18 -6.79 9.35
C VAL A 251 7.30 -6.08 8.02
N TRP A 252 6.22 -5.44 7.58
CA TRP A 252 6.18 -4.66 6.34
C TRP A 252 6.31 -3.18 6.67
N LEU A 253 7.46 -2.59 6.34
CA LEU A 253 7.62 -1.15 6.48
C LEU A 253 6.79 -0.45 5.41
N SER A 254 5.89 0.43 5.85
CA SER A 254 4.97 1.14 4.97
C SER A 254 5.25 2.64 5.02
N SER A 255 5.23 3.26 3.85
CA SER A 255 5.39 4.71 3.68
C SER A 255 4.86 5.12 2.31
N GLU A 256 4.58 6.41 2.15
CA GLU A 256 4.44 7.04 0.84
C GLU A 256 5.74 7.05 0.05
N ASP A 257 6.88 7.05 0.74
CA ASP A 257 8.23 6.95 0.18
C ASP A 257 9.21 6.59 1.31
N THR A 258 9.58 5.32 1.40
CA THR A 258 10.46 4.86 2.49
C THR A 258 11.84 5.51 2.46
N GLY A 259 12.38 5.82 1.28
CA GLY A 259 13.68 6.50 1.13
C GLY A 259 13.70 7.90 1.74
N ALA A 260 12.54 8.55 1.85
CA ALA A 260 12.43 9.88 2.45
C ALA A 260 12.43 9.87 3.99
N TYR A 261 12.33 8.69 4.63
CA TYR A 261 12.24 8.57 6.09
C TYR A 261 13.37 9.32 6.81
N GLY A 262 12.99 10.00 7.90
CA GLY A 262 13.93 10.55 8.86
C GLY A 262 14.49 11.93 8.54
N ARG A 263 14.33 12.42 7.30
CA ARG A 263 14.86 13.72 6.86
C ARG A 263 14.32 14.90 7.66
N ASP A 264 13.09 14.81 8.13
CA ASP A 264 12.41 15.81 8.97
C ASP A 264 12.85 15.78 10.44
N ILE A 265 13.48 14.69 10.89
CA ILE A 265 13.93 14.51 12.29
C ILE A 265 15.45 14.31 12.41
N GLY A 266 16.22 14.56 11.33
CA GLY A 266 17.68 14.51 11.33
C GLY A 266 18.28 13.09 11.33
N VAL A 267 17.52 12.07 10.89
CA VAL A 267 18.02 10.69 10.70
C VAL A 267 17.81 10.25 9.25
N ASN A 268 18.15 9.00 8.92
CA ASN A 268 17.98 8.44 7.57
C ASN A 268 17.49 6.99 7.60
N LEU A 269 17.02 6.51 6.45
CA LEU A 269 16.51 5.14 6.29
C LEU A 269 17.54 4.05 6.67
N PRO A 270 18.81 4.09 6.25
CA PRO A 270 19.80 3.08 6.66
C PRO A 270 19.96 2.96 8.18
N SER A 271 19.96 4.08 8.91
CA SER A 271 20.08 4.06 10.37
C SER A 271 18.89 3.35 11.02
N LEU A 272 17.67 3.64 10.55
CA LEU A 272 16.47 2.93 11.00
C LEU A 272 16.54 1.43 10.69
N LEU A 273 16.90 1.08 9.46
CA LEU A 273 16.93 -0.32 9.02
C LEU A 273 17.94 -1.13 9.81
N ASN A 274 19.14 -0.59 10.07
CA ASN A 274 20.14 -1.24 10.90
C ASN A 274 19.64 -1.44 12.34
N ALA A 275 18.94 -0.44 12.91
CA ALA A 275 18.35 -0.57 14.25
C ALA A 275 17.24 -1.63 14.30
N ILE A 276 16.39 -1.72 13.26
CA ILE A 276 15.35 -2.75 13.16
C ILE A 276 15.96 -4.14 12.98
N VAL A 277 16.93 -4.28 12.09
CA VAL A 277 17.60 -5.56 11.80
C VAL A 277 18.26 -6.14 13.05
N ALA A 278 18.82 -5.30 13.93
CA ALA A 278 19.40 -5.72 15.19
C ALA A 278 18.38 -6.37 16.16
N GLU A 279 17.08 -6.10 15.99
CA GLU A 279 16.01 -6.71 16.79
C GLU A 279 15.42 -7.97 16.15
N LEU A 280 15.77 -8.28 14.90
CA LEU A 280 15.23 -9.46 14.20
C LEU A 280 15.86 -10.75 14.74
N PRO A 281 15.08 -11.84 14.85
CA PRO A 281 15.57 -13.08 15.42
C PRO A 281 16.59 -13.76 14.48
N PRO A 282 17.73 -14.24 14.99
CA PRO A 282 18.84 -14.74 14.17
C PRO A 282 18.52 -16.03 13.39
N ASP A 283 17.47 -16.75 13.77
CA ASP A 283 16.97 -17.94 13.06
C ASP A 283 16.13 -17.60 11.82
N ALA A 284 15.98 -16.30 11.53
CA ALA A 284 15.12 -15.75 10.51
C ALA A 284 13.67 -16.25 10.62
N SER A 285 13.14 -16.38 11.83
CA SER A 285 11.72 -16.67 12.03
C SER A 285 10.79 -15.52 11.66
N THR A 286 11.33 -14.30 11.62
CA THR A 286 10.62 -13.08 11.28
C THR A 286 11.38 -12.33 10.20
N MET A 287 10.68 -12.00 9.10
CA MET A 287 11.23 -11.31 7.95
C MET A 287 10.84 -9.83 7.93
N LEU A 288 11.74 -8.99 7.46
CA LEU A 288 11.51 -7.56 7.20
C LEU A 288 11.31 -7.35 5.70
N ARG A 289 10.21 -6.68 5.33
CA ARG A 289 9.95 -6.20 3.99
C ARG A 289 10.07 -4.68 3.97
N ILE A 290 10.97 -4.17 3.14
CA ILE A 290 11.09 -2.73 2.92
C ILE A 290 10.00 -2.29 1.93
N GLY A 291 9.31 -1.20 2.26
CA GLY A 291 8.27 -0.62 1.43
C GLY A 291 8.82 0.03 0.15
N MET A 292 7.91 0.60 -0.64
CA MET A 292 8.26 1.33 -1.85
C MET A 292 9.16 2.53 -1.55
N THR A 293 10.14 2.78 -2.43
CA THR A 293 11.02 3.96 -2.38
C THR A 293 11.14 4.60 -3.75
N ASN A 294 11.23 5.92 -3.83
CA ASN A 294 11.54 6.60 -5.09
C ASN A 294 13.06 6.68 -5.32
N PRO A 295 13.52 6.72 -6.60
CA PRO A 295 14.95 6.79 -6.93
C PRO A 295 15.76 7.90 -6.22
N PRO A 296 15.32 9.17 -6.12
CA PRO A 296 16.15 10.26 -5.61
C PRO A 296 16.71 9.99 -4.21
N PHE A 297 15.87 9.46 -3.32
CA PHE A 297 16.24 9.27 -1.92
C PHE A 297 17.01 7.98 -1.68
N ILE A 298 16.75 6.93 -2.47
CA ILE A 298 17.48 5.67 -2.33
C ILE A 298 18.88 5.76 -2.93
N LEU A 299 19.07 6.57 -3.97
CA LEU A 299 20.38 6.82 -4.60
C LEU A 299 21.41 7.36 -3.61
N GLU A 300 21.00 8.19 -2.66
CA GLU A 300 21.89 8.77 -1.64
C GLU A 300 22.50 7.71 -0.69
N HIS A 301 21.88 6.53 -0.59
CA HIS A 301 22.23 5.48 0.38
C HIS A 301 22.28 4.08 -0.24
N LEU A 302 22.50 3.98 -1.54
CA LEU A 302 22.24 2.76 -2.31
C LEU A 302 23.05 1.55 -1.83
N LYS A 303 24.32 1.75 -1.44
CA LYS A 303 25.21 0.68 -0.96
C LYS A 303 24.82 0.21 0.44
N GLU A 304 24.48 1.12 1.32
CA GLU A 304 24.03 0.83 2.69
C GLU A 304 22.71 0.06 2.66
N ILE A 305 21.80 0.45 1.77
CA ILE A 305 20.53 -0.27 1.55
C ILE A 305 20.79 -1.66 0.98
N ALA A 306 21.68 -1.80 -0.02
CA ALA A 306 22.06 -3.10 -0.55
C ALA A 306 22.61 -4.02 0.55
N ASN A 307 23.46 -3.49 1.44
CA ASN A 307 23.99 -4.24 2.58
C ASN A 307 22.88 -4.73 3.52
N VAL A 308 21.87 -3.90 3.81
CA VAL A 308 20.70 -4.31 4.61
C VAL A 308 19.89 -5.40 3.90
N LEU A 309 19.65 -5.26 2.59
CA LEU A 309 18.88 -6.24 1.80
C LEU A 309 19.56 -7.63 1.73
N CYS A 310 20.89 -7.68 1.89
CA CYS A 310 21.64 -8.93 2.02
C CYS A 310 21.43 -9.64 3.37
N HIS A 311 20.92 -8.95 4.40
CA HIS A 311 20.75 -9.53 5.72
C HIS A 311 19.77 -10.72 5.69
N PRO A 312 20.05 -11.87 6.35
CA PRO A 312 19.23 -13.09 6.27
C PRO A 312 17.74 -12.90 6.61
N CYS A 313 17.42 -11.94 7.48
CA CYS A 313 16.05 -11.63 7.90
C CYS A 313 15.36 -10.51 7.09
N VAL A 314 15.94 -10.01 6.01
CA VAL A 314 15.35 -8.94 5.18
C VAL A 314 15.06 -9.45 3.78
N TYR A 315 13.85 -9.35 3.24
CA TYR A 315 13.60 -9.82 1.87
C TYR A 315 14.51 -9.09 0.86
N SER A 316 15.09 -9.85 -0.07
CA SER A 316 15.85 -9.31 -1.22
C SER A 316 14.87 -8.83 -2.30
N PHE A 317 13.99 -7.91 -1.90
CA PHE A 317 12.92 -7.36 -2.70
C PHE A 317 12.81 -5.86 -2.44
N LEU A 318 12.62 -5.07 -3.49
CA LEU A 318 12.33 -3.65 -3.36
C LEU A 318 11.39 -3.17 -4.46
N HIS A 319 10.42 -2.35 -4.09
CA HIS A 319 9.55 -1.67 -5.04
C HIS A 319 10.11 -0.27 -5.36
N VAL A 320 10.57 -0.09 -6.60
CA VAL A 320 11.13 1.17 -7.10
C VAL A 320 10.33 1.61 -8.34
N PRO A 321 9.43 2.59 -8.22
CA PRO A 321 8.55 2.95 -9.32
C PRO A 321 9.19 3.95 -10.28
N VAL A 322 9.40 3.54 -11.54
CA VAL A 322 9.92 4.44 -12.58
C VAL A 322 8.84 5.37 -13.15
N GLN A 323 7.58 4.93 -13.20
CA GLN A 323 6.40 5.62 -13.75
C GLN A 323 6.37 5.79 -15.28
N SER A 324 7.49 6.11 -15.90
CA SER A 324 7.63 6.20 -17.37
C SER A 324 9.08 5.94 -17.79
N GLY A 325 9.29 5.36 -18.97
CA GLY A 325 10.63 5.22 -19.54
C GLY A 325 11.08 6.41 -20.38
N SER A 326 10.37 7.56 -20.34
CA SER A 326 10.77 8.80 -21.03
C SER A 326 11.05 9.92 -20.04
N ASP A 327 12.25 10.51 -20.10
CA ASP A 327 12.64 11.65 -19.27
C ASP A 327 11.77 12.89 -19.53
N ALA A 328 11.26 13.07 -20.75
CA ALA A 328 10.33 14.15 -21.05
C ALA A 328 9.04 14.01 -20.24
N ILE A 329 8.54 12.78 -20.10
CA ILE A 329 7.35 12.46 -19.32
C ILE A 329 7.63 12.48 -17.82
N LEU A 330 8.78 11.96 -17.36
CA LEU A 330 9.20 12.09 -15.96
C LEU A 330 9.30 13.57 -15.52
N SER A 331 9.88 14.41 -16.38
CA SER A 331 9.93 15.86 -16.15
C SER A 331 8.53 16.49 -16.10
N ALA A 332 7.63 16.11 -17.02
CA ALA A 332 6.24 16.59 -17.01
C ALA A 332 5.43 16.07 -15.80
N MET A 333 5.77 14.89 -15.28
CA MET A 333 5.28 14.35 -14.02
C MET A 333 5.83 15.09 -12.80
N ASN A 334 6.83 15.96 -12.98
CA ASN A 334 7.63 16.59 -11.93
C ASN A 334 8.30 15.55 -11.02
N ARG A 335 8.94 14.54 -11.65
CA ARG A 335 9.86 13.62 -10.98
C ARG A 335 11.24 14.27 -10.90
N GLU A 336 11.88 14.10 -9.75
CA GLU A 336 13.23 14.62 -9.46
C GLU A 336 14.30 13.58 -9.79
N TYR A 337 14.01 12.70 -10.77
CA TYR A 337 14.94 11.69 -11.26
C TYR A 337 14.75 11.43 -12.76
N THR A 338 15.78 10.86 -13.37
CA THR A 338 15.80 10.39 -14.77
C THR A 338 15.64 8.88 -14.87
N VAL A 339 15.43 8.39 -16.09
CA VAL A 339 15.46 6.95 -16.39
C VAL A 339 16.83 6.35 -16.08
N ASP A 340 17.92 7.06 -16.36
CA ASP A 340 19.29 6.57 -16.09
C ASP A 340 19.59 6.46 -14.58
N GLU A 341 19.03 7.36 -13.78
CA GLU A 341 19.08 7.26 -12.32
C GLU A 341 18.28 6.05 -11.81
N PHE A 342 17.13 5.75 -12.40
CA PHE A 342 16.41 4.51 -12.14
C PHE A 342 17.25 3.27 -12.53
N ARG A 343 17.87 3.27 -13.71
CA ARG A 343 18.79 2.19 -14.14
C ARG A 343 19.90 1.97 -13.13
N THR A 344 20.54 3.05 -12.68
CA THR A 344 21.59 3.02 -11.66
C THR A 344 21.13 2.32 -10.38
N VAL A 345 19.91 2.61 -9.90
CA VAL A 345 19.34 1.92 -8.73
C VAL A 345 19.17 0.43 -9.01
N VAL A 346 18.55 0.06 -10.12
CA VAL A 346 18.24 -1.33 -10.45
C VAL A 346 19.52 -2.16 -10.65
N ASP A 347 20.46 -1.64 -11.43
CA ASP A 347 21.71 -2.32 -11.76
C ASP A 347 22.55 -2.55 -10.50
N THR A 348 22.74 -1.51 -9.68
CA THR A 348 23.54 -1.60 -8.45
C THR A 348 22.93 -2.57 -7.44
N LEU A 349 21.60 -2.53 -7.24
CA LEU A 349 20.94 -3.46 -6.32
C LEU A 349 21.01 -4.91 -6.82
N THR A 350 20.86 -5.13 -8.12
CA THR A 350 20.94 -6.47 -8.72
C THR A 350 22.37 -7.02 -8.66
N GLU A 351 23.38 -6.17 -8.80
CA GLU A 351 24.79 -6.54 -8.66
C GLU A 351 25.16 -6.89 -7.21
N LEU A 352 24.73 -6.06 -6.25
CA LEU A 352 25.17 -6.17 -4.85
C LEU A 352 24.33 -7.13 -4.00
N VAL A 353 23.06 -7.39 -4.37
CA VAL A 353 22.13 -8.19 -3.58
C VAL A 353 21.79 -9.50 -4.30
N PRO A 354 22.27 -10.65 -3.81
CA PRO A 354 21.97 -11.94 -4.42
C PRO A 354 20.46 -12.22 -4.47
N GLY A 355 19.96 -12.57 -5.66
CA GLY A 355 18.55 -12.92 -5.86
C GLY A 355 17.59 -11.74 -5.79
N MET A 356 18.09 -10.51 -5.92
CA MET A 356 17.28 -9.29 -5.88
C MET A 356 16.07 -9.34 -6.82
N GLN A 357 14.89 -9.04 -6.29
CA GLN A 357 13.67 -8.87 -7.07
C GLN A 357 13.23 -7.41 -6.99
N ILE A 358 12.94 -6.80 -8.14
CA ILE A 358 12.49 -5.41 -8.20
C ILE A 358 11.10 -5.35 -8.82
N ALA A 359 10.20 -4.63 -8.15
CA ALA A 359 8.91 -4.23 -8.69
C ALA A 359 8.95 -2.78 -9.15
N THR A 360 8.17 -2.42 -10.16
CA THR A 360 8.01 -1.02 -10.59
C THR A 360 6.56 -0.70 -10.96
N ASP A 361 6.20 0.58 -10.90
CA ASP A 361 4.95 1.10 -11.42
C ASP A 361 5.17 1.83 -12.76
N ILE A 362 4.17 1.77 -13.66
CA ILE A 362 4.08 2.55 -14.89
C ILE A 362 2.71 3.22 -14.99
N ILE A 363 2.69 4.48 -15.45
CA ILE A 363 1.46 5.23 -15.78
C ILE A 363 1.44 5.49 -17.28
N CYS A 364 0.61 4.71 -18.00
CA CYS A 364 0.39 4.90 -19.43
C CYS A 364 -0.56 6.07 -19.70
N GLY A 365 -0.29 6.86 -20.74
CA GLY A 365 -1.18 7.91 -21.20
C GLY A 365 -1.13 9.19 -20.39
N PHE A 366 0.01 9.47 -19.74
CA PHE A 366 0.22 10.74 -19.05
C PHE A 366 0.01 11.92 -20.03
N PRO A 367 -0.56 13.06 -19.59
CA PRO A 367 -0.80 14.20 -20.47
C PRO A 367 0.48 14.68 -21.17
N GLY A 368 0.49 14.61 -22.51
CA GLY A 368 1.65 14.95 -23.34
C GLY A 368 2.44 13.76 -23.89
N GLU A 369 2.18 12.53 -23.44
CA GLU A 369 2.89 11.32 -23.88
C GLU A 369 2.73 11.05 -25.39
N THR A 370 3.85 11.08 -26.12
CA THR A 370 3.90 10.75 -27.55
C THR A 370 4.13 9.26 -27.79
N ASP A 371 4.12 8.83 -29.05
CA ASP A 371 4.39 7.44 -29.39
C ASP A 371 5.88 7.08 -29.17
N GLU A 372 6.77 8.04 -29.35
CA GLU A 372 8.20 7.90 -29.04
C GLU A 372 8.43 7.71 -27.54
N ASP A 373 7.76 8.50 -26.70
CA ASP A 373 7.83 8.35 -25.24
C ASP A 373 7.35 6.98 -24.77
N PHE A 374 6.25 6.52 -25.35
CA PHE A 374 5.70 5.21 -25.04
C PHE A 374 6.63 4.08 -25.53
N CYS A 375 7.25 4.23 -26.71
CA CYS A 375 8.26 3.30 -27.20
C CYS A 375 9.46 3.18 -26.24
N GLN A 376 9.93 4.28 -25.67
CA GLN A 376 11.01 4.25 -24.67
C GLN A 376 10.60 3.46 -23.41
N THR A 377 9.35 3.62 -22.96
CA THR A 377 8.79 2.85 -21.84
C THR A 377 8.75 1.35 -22.15
N ILE A 378 8.30 0.96 -23.35
CA ILE A 378 8.30 -0.44 -23.80
C ILE A 378 9.72 -1.02 -23.82
N ASN A 379 10.69 -0.25 -24.32
CA ASN A 379 12.08 -0.69 -24.40
C ASN A 379 12.69 -0.93 -23.02
N LEU A 380 12.46 -0.02 -22.06
CA LEU A 380 12.93 -0.19 -20.68
C LEU A 380 12.39 -1.48 -20.04
N ILE A 381 11.10 -1.77 -20.24
CA ILE A 381 10.48 -2.98 -19.69
C ILE A 381 11.01 -4.26 -20.37
N LYS A 382 11.30 -4.22 -21.67
CA LYS A 382 11.94 -5.33 -22.40
C LYS A 382 13.39 -5.56 -22.01
N GLU A 383 14.10 -4.50 -21.67
CA GLU A 383 15.50 -4.52 -21.22
C GLU A 383 15.61 -5.25 -19.88
N TYR A 384 14.87 -4.79 -18.87
CA TYR A 384 15.00 -5.30 -17.50
C TYR A 384 14.17 -6.55 -17.20
N LYS A 385 13.05 -6.78 -17.91
CA LYS A 385 12.16 -7.95 -17.71
C LYS A 385 11.81 -8.21 -16.24
N LEU A 386 11.54 -7.13 -15.51
CA LEU A 386 11.25 -7.18 -14.07
C LEU A 386 10.08 -8.16 -13.79
N PRO A 387 10.13 -8.91 -12.67
CA PRO A 387 9.11 -9.89 -12.32
C PRO A 387 7.73 -9.27 -12.11
N GLN A 388 7.71 -8.04 -11.59
CA GLN A 388 6.51 -7.31 -11.18
C GLN A 388 6.51 -5.90 -11.80
N VAL A 389 5.50 -5.62 -12.63
CA VAL A 389 5.28 -4.30 -13.23
C VAL A 389 3.81 -3.95 -13.04
N HIS A 390 3.51 -2.95 -12.21
CA HIS A 390 2.15 -2.47 -12.04
C HIS A 390 1.82 -1.43 -13.11
N ILE A 391 1.03 -1.84 -14.10
CA ILE A 391 0.64 -1.00 -15.23
C ILE A 391 -0.68 -0.32 -14.90
N SER A 392 -0.67 1.00 -14.87
CA SER A 392 -1.85 1.83 -14.62
C SER A 392 -2.12 2.78 -15.78
N GLN A 393 -3.38 3.15 -15.97
CA GLN A 393 -3.76 4.23 -16.88
C GLN A 393 -3.73 5.56 -16.12
N PHE A 394 -3.34 6.64 -16.79
CA PHE A 394 -3.48 7.97 -16.23
C PHE A 394 -4.95 8.34 -16.05
N TYR A 395 -5.32 8.68 -14.82
CA TYR A 395 -6.61 9.27 -14.50
C TYR A 395 -6.43 10.68 -13.94
N PRO A 396 -7.07 11.70 -14.54
CA PRO A 396 -6.95 13.07 -14.07
C PRO A 396 -7.62 13.23 -12.71
N ARG A 397 -6.88 13.73 -11.72
CA ARG A 397 -7.38 13.95 -10.36
C ARG A 397 -7.70 15.43 -10.12
N PRO A 398 -8.95 15.81 -9.79
CA PRO A 398 -9.30 17.21 -9.55
C PRO A 398 -8.36 17.89 -8.54
N GLY A 399 -7.91 19.11 -8.85
CA GLY A 399 -6.96 19.86 -8.02
C GLY A 399 -5.48 19.66 -8.36
N THR A 400 -5.12 18.59 -9.09
CA THR A 400 -3.72 18.35 -9.50
C THR A 400 -3.35 19.15 -10.76
N PRO A 401 -2.08 19.55 -10.95
CA PRO A 401 -1.62 20.19 -12.19
C PRO A 401 -1.92 19.36 -13.45
N ALA A 402 -1.66 18.05 -13.41
CA ALA A 402 -1.85 17.16 -14.56
C ALA A 402 -3.32 17.04 -14.99
N ALA A 403 -4.28 17.27 -14.09
CA ALA A 403 -5.70 17.27 -14.45
C ALA A 403 -6.10 18.41 -15.40
N ARG A 404 -5.32 19.50 -15.45
CA ARG A 404 -5.54 20.64 -16.35
C ARG A 404 -4.77 20.54 -17.67
N MET A 405 -3.87 19.56 -17.80
CA MET A 405 -3.07 19.35 -19.00
C MET A 405 -3.90 18.73 -20.14
N LYS A 406 -3.43 18.90 -21.38
CA LYS A 406 -4.07 18.30 -22.56
C LYS A 406 -3.95 16.78 -22.50
N LYS A 407 -5.08 16.10 -22.39
CA LYS A 407 -5.14 14.64 -22.23
C LYS A 407 -4.82 13.92 -23.52
N VAL A 408 -4.19 12.75 -23.40
CA VAL A 408 -4.09 11.77 -24.47
C VAL A 408 -5.48 11.14 -24.69
N PRO A 409 -5.94 10.94 -25.94
CA PRO A 409 -7.21 10.27 -26.22
C PRO A 409 -7.33 8.91 -25.52
N SER A 410 -8.47 8.65 -24.88
CA SER A 410 -8.69 7.44 -24.07
C SER A 410 -8.49 6.13 -24.85
N ALA A 411 -8.80 6.13 -26.16
CA ALA A 411 -8.54 4.98 -27.03
C ALA A 411 -7.03 4.66 -27.13
N ILE A 412 -6.18 5.69 -27.20
CA ILE A 412 -4.72 5.54 -27.25
C ILE A 412 -4.21 5.05 -25.89
N VAL A 413 -4.68 5.63 -24.79
CA VAL A 413 -4.31 5.18 -23.42
C VAL A 413 -4.65 3.70 -23.20
N LYS A 414 -5.84 3.27 -23.65
CA LYS A 414 -6.25 1.86 -23.60
C LYS A 414 -5.40 0.97 -24.50
N LYS A 415 -5.03 1.43 -25.70
CA LYS A 415 -4.13 0.70 -26.60
C LYS A 415 -2.76 0.50 -25.96
N ARG A 416 -2.15 1.57 -25.46
CA ARG A 416 -0.82 1.58 -24.81
C ARG A 416 -0.77 0.68 -23.58
N SER A 417 -1.75 0.80 -22.67
CA SER A 417 -1.81 -0.08 -21.49
C SER A 417 -1.94 -1.56 -21.85
N ARG A 418 -2.76 -1.92 -22.84
CA ARG A 418 -2.86 -3.30 -23.33
C ARG A 418 -1.56 -3.79 -23.96
N GLU A 419 -0.94 -2.98 -24.81
CA GLU A 419 0.32 -3.32 -25.46
C GLU A 419 1.45 -3.56 -24.45
N LEU A 420 1.60 -2.67 -23.47
CA LEU A 420 2.59 -2.84 -22.40
C LEU A 420 2.29 -4.07 -21.55
N THR A 421 1.01 -4.34 -21.27
CA THR A 421 0.59 -5.56 -20.56
C THR A 421 0.99 -6.81 -21.34
N SER A 422 0.73 -6.87 -22.64
CA SER A 422 1.14 -8.00 -23.48
C SER A 422 2.65 -8.18 -23.53
N VAL A 423 3.43 -7.10 -23.53
CA VAL A 423 4.90 -7.17 -23.46
C VAL A 423 5.35 -7.77 -22.13
N PHE A 424 4.80 -7.30 -21.01
CA PHE A 424 5.12 -7.79 -19.68
C PHE A 424 4.69 -9.26 -19.48
N GLU A 425 3.51 -9.64 -19.96
CA GLU A 425 2.98 -11.01 -19.86
C GLU A 425 3.77 -12.02 -20.71
N ALA A 426 4.47 -11.56 -21.75
CA ALA A 426 5.33 -12.41 -22.56
C ALA A 426 6.60 -12.88 -21.83
N PHE A 427 6.96 -12.28 -20.69
CA PHE A 427 8.11 -12.69 -19.89
C PHE A 427 7.78 -13.86 -18.95
N THR A 428 8.78 -14.68 -18.69
CA THR A 428 8.74 -15.82 -17.76
C THR A 428 9.78 -15.59 -16.66
N PRO A 429 9.47 -14.75 -15.65
CA PRO A 429 10.47 -14.21 -14.73
C PRO A 429 11.09 -15.27 -13.81
N TYR A 430 10.42 -16.40 -13.61
CA TYR A 430 10.84 -17.46 -12.68
C TYR A 430 11.44 -18.68 -13.39
N ASN A 431 11.71 -18.59 -14.70
CA ASN A 431 12.33 -19.68 -15.44
C ASN A 431 13.68 -20.08 -14.80
N GLY A 432 13.89 -21.38 -14.64
CA GLY A 432 15.08 -21.94 -14.00
C GLY A 432 14.98 -22.10 -12.48
N MET A 433 13.84 -21.75 -11.86
CA MET A 433 13.56 -22.11 -10.47
C MET A 433 13.12 -23.56 -10.27
N GLU A 434 12.60 -24.22 -11.30
CA GLU A 434 12.17 -25.63 -11.22
C GLU A 434 13.31 -26.53 -10.72
N GLY A 435 12.98 -27.40 -9.77
CA GLY A 435 13.91 -28.30 -9.12
C GLY A 435 14.78 -27.67 -8.03
N ARG A 436 14.81 -26.33 -7.89
CA ARG A 436 15.53 -25.67 -6.79
C ARG A 436 14.84 -25.93 -5.46
N VAL A 437 15.65 -25.89 -4.40
CA VAL A 437 15.18 -26.00 -3.01
C VAL A 437 15.34 -24.63 -2.35
N GLU A 438 14.22 -24.05 -1.92
CA GLU A 438 14.15 -22.69 -1.37
C GLU A 438 13.49 -22.72 0.00
N ARG A 439 13.94 -21.87 0.92
CA ARG A 439 13.20 -21.62 2.17
C ARG A 439 12.05 -20.65 1.88
N ILE A 440 10.87 -20.97 2.39
CA ILE A 440 9.69 -20.10 2.31
C ILE A 440 9.14 -19.76 3.69
N TRP A 441 8.56 -18.57 3.85
CA TRP A 441 7.82 -18.14 5.04
C TRP A 441 6.32 -18.15 4.73
N ILE A 442 5.56 -19.00 5.43
CA ILE A 442 4.16 -19.30 5.12
C ILE A 442 3.27 -18.46 6.02
N THR A 443 2.54 -17.50 5.46
CA THR A 443 1.73 -16.54 6.23
C THR A 443 0.29 -16.45 5.76
N GLU A 444 -0.06 -17.02 4.61
CA GLU A 444 -1.36 -16.81 3.97
C GLU A 444 -1.94 -18.12 3.41
N ILE A 445 -3.27 -18.11 3.19
CA ILE A 445 -3.99 -19.15 2.45
C ILE A 445 -4.36 -18.53 1.10
N ALA A 446 -4.16 -19.30 0.02
CA ALA A 446 -4.49 -18.85 -1.32
C ALA A 446 -6.01 -18.71 -1.51
N ALA A 447 -6.41 -17.91 -2.50
CA ALA A 447 -7.82 -17.66 -2.80
C ALA A 447 -8.61 -18.93 -3.21
N ASP A 448 -7.92 -19.98 -3.65
CA ASP A 448 -8.53 -21.26 -3.97
C ASP A 448 -8.90 -22.10 -2.74
N GLY A 449 -8.41 -21.71 -1.54
CA GLY A 449 -8.62 -22.44 -0.29
C GLY A 449 -7.93 -23.80 -0.21
N ILE A 450 -7.06 -24.11 -1.18
CA ILE A 450 -6.34 -25.40 -1.27
C ILE A 450 -4.87 -25.20 -0.92
N HIS A 451 -4.25 -24.14 -1.44
CA HIS A 451 -2.82 -23.90 -1.24
C HIS A 451 -2.57 -22.96 -0.06
N LEU A 452 -1.49 -23.22 0.67
CA LEU A 452 -0.85 -22.21 1.49
C LEU A 452 0.09 -21.37 0.62
N VAL A 453 0.23 -20.11 1.00
CA VAL A 453 1.11 -19.15 0.33
C VAL A 453 2.27 -18.85 1.26
N GLY A 454 3.48 -19.08 0.76
CA GLY A 454 4.68 -18.55 1.38
C GLY A 454 5.55 -17.79 0.40
N HIS A 455 6.49 -17.02 0.93
CA HIS A 455 7.40 -16.20 0.14
C HIS A 455 8.82 -16.70 0.24
N THR A 456 9.58 -16.73 -0.86
CA THR A 456 11.03 -16.97 -0.82
C THR A 456 11.77 -15.76 -0.25
N LYS A 457 13.10 -15.86 -0.12
CA LYS A 457 13.97 -14.72 0.22
C LYS A 457 13.81 -13.53 -0.72
N GLY A 458 13.61 -13.78 -2.02
CA GLY A 458 13.33 -12.75 -3.03
C GLY A 458 11.87 -12.27 -3.04
N TYR A 459 11.07 -12.64 -2.04
CA TYR A 459 9.64 -12.33 -1.97
C TYR A 459 8.84 -12.92 -3.14
N ILE A 460 9.31 -14.04 -3.72
CA ILE A 460 8.59 -14.76 -4.77
C ILE A 460 7.53 -15.64 -4.11
N GLN A 461 6.30 -15.54 -4.59
CA GLN A 461 5.18 -16.32 -4.07
C GLN A 461 5.30 -17.80 -4.44
N VAL A 462 5.25 -18.67 -3.43
CA VAL A 462 5.29 -20.13 -3.55
C VAL A 462 3.99 -20.72 -3.01
N LEU A 463 3.28 -21.45 -3.87
CA LEU A 463 2.06 -22.18 -3.53
C LEU A 463 2.41 -23.62 -3.16
N VAL A 464 1.99 -24.04 -1.98
CA VAL A 464 2.24 -25.38 -1.45
C VAL A 464 0.96 -26.02 -0.91
N ILE A 465 0.79 -27.32 -1.11
CA ILE A 465 -0.29 -28.09 -0.47
C ILE A 465 0.24 -28.56 0.88
N ALA A 466 -0.28 -27.99 1.96
CA ALA A 466 0.18 -28.24 3.32
C ALA A 466 -0.95 -28.00 4.33
N PRO A 467 -0.92 -28.64 5.52
CA PRO A 467 -1.93 -28.41 6.55
C PRO A 467 -1.85 -26.96 7.08
N GLU A 468 -3.01 -26.36 7.36
CA GLU A 468 -3.11 -24.97 7.88
C GLU A 468 -2.29 -24.73 9.16
N THR A 469 -1.95 -25.78 9.92
CA THR A 469 -1.04 -25.71 11.07
C THR A 469 0.36 -25.21 10.73
N MET A 470 0.75 -25.20 9.45
CA MET A 470 2.01 -24.62 8.98
C MET A 470 1.97 -23.09 8.81
N LEU A 471 0.80 -22.45 8.93
CA LEU A 471 0.71 -20.99 8.93
C LEU A 471 1.51 -20.40 10.09
N GLY A 472 2.35 -19.41 9.78
CA GLY A 472 3.27 -18.79 10.71
C GLY A 472 4.59 -19.54 10.88
N THR A 473 4.86 -20.56 10.06
CA THR A 473 6.14 -21.29 10.07
C THR A 473 6.94 -21.00 8.81
N SER A 474 8.18 -21.51 8.76
CA SER A 474 8.98 -21.52 7.54
C SER A 474 9.31 -22.96 7.16
N ALA A 475 9.51 -23.23 5.87
CA ALA A 475 9.78 -24.58 5.38
C ALA A 475 10.74 -24.56 4.19
N MET A 476 11.52 -25.63 4.04
CA MET A 476 12.26 -25.91 2.81
C MET A 476 11.32 -26.55 1.80
N VAL A 477 11.25 -25.98 0.60
CA VAL A 477 10.34 -26.41 -0.46
C VAL A 477 11.13 -26.68 -1.73
N LYS A 478 10.82 -27.81 -2.38
CA LYS A 478 11.31 -28.09 -3.73
C LYS A 478 10.33 -27.49 -4.73
N VAL A 479 10.79 -26.57 -5.56
CA VAL A 479 9.96 -25.99 -6.63
C VAL A 479 9.70 -27.07 -7.68
N THR A 480 8.42 -27.34 -7.96
CA THR A 480 7.97 -28.38 -8.90
C THR A 480 7.60 -27.82 -10.26
N SER A 481 7.04 -26.61 -10.29
CA SER A 481 6.68 -25.92 -11.52
C SER A 481 6.66 -24.40 -11.33
N VAL A 482 6.82 -23.68 -12.43
CA VAL A 482 6.79 -22.21 -12.42
C VAL A 482 5.55 -21.69 -13.17
N GLY A 483 4.83 -20.77 -12.52
CA GLY A 483 3.80 -19.97 -13.15
C GLY A 483 4.31 -18.56 -13.49
N ARG A 484 3.43 -17.72 -14.03
CA ARG A 484 3.75 -16.33 -14.34
C ARG A 484 3.85 -15.44 -13.08
N TRP A 485 2.97 -15.71 -12.11
CA TRP A 485 2.77 -14.87 -10.93
C TRP A 485 3.32 -15.51 -9.66
N SER A 486 3.30 -16.84 -9.60
CA SER A 486 3.77 -17.65 -8.48
C SER A 486 4.50 -18.88 -9.01
N VAL A 487 5.21 -19.56 -8.10
CA VAL A 487 5.77 -20.89 -8.34
C VAL A 487 5.06 -21.89 -7.44
N PHE A 488 5.13 -23.18 -7.78
CA PHE A 488 4.54 -24.26 -7.01
C PHE A 488 5.64 -25.15 -6.47
N GLY A 489 5.41 -25.76 -5.31
CA GLY A 489 6.40 -26.67 -4.75
C GLY A 489 5.85 -27.61 -3.68
N ASP A 490 6.68 -28.59 -3.36
CA ASP A 490 6.42 -29.58 -2.32
C ASP A 490 7.27 -29.28 -1.09
N VAL A 491 6.63 -29.30 0.09
CA VAL A 491 7.32 -29.17 1.37
C VAL A 491 8.22 -30.38 1.60
N ILE A 492 9.51 -30.13 1.83
CA ILE A 492 10.50 -31.15 2.16
C ILE A 492 10.68 -31.24 3.67
N GLU A 493 10.84 -30.10 4.32
CA GLU A 493 11.15 -30.00 5.75
C GLU A 493 10.54 -28.75 6.36
N THR A 494 9.86 -28.89 7.49
CA THR A 494 9.33 -27.74 8.25
C THR A 494 10.36 -27.25 9.27
N ILE A 495 10.69 -25.97 9.21
CA ILE A 495 11.57 -25.30 10.16
C ILE A 495 10.70 -24.66 11.24
N SER A 496 10.48 -25.39 12.33
CA SER A 496 9.74 -24.89 13.50
C SER A 496 10.65 -24.05 14.39
N THR A 497 10.17 -22.87 14.81
CA THR A 497 10.80 -22.08 15.87
C THR A 497 10.73 -22.85 17.19
N ARG A 498 11.89 -23.21 17.77
CA ARG A 498 11.93 -23.66 19.16
C ARG A 498 11.51 -22.48 20.02
N HIS A 499 10.26 -22.46 20.49
CA HIS A 499 9.87 -21.55 21.56
C HIS A 499 10.80 -21.81 22.74
N HIS A 500 11.59 -20.82 23.15
CA HIS A 500 12.17 -20.78 24.48
C HIS A 500 11.01 -20.73 25.49
N LYS A 501 10.50 -21.90 25.87
CA LYS A 501 9.75 -22.05 27.11
C LYS A 501 10.76 -21.80 28.22
N THR A 502 10.64 -20.65 28.88
CA THR A 502 11.17 -20.44 30.22
C THR A 502 10.67 -21.60 31.07
N THR A 503 11.55 -22.56 31.31
CA THR A 503 11.24 -23.72 32.14
C THR A 503 11.31 -23.20 33.57
N THR A 504 10.14 -23.08 34.19
CA THR A 504 10.01 -22.95 35.65
C THR A 504 10.86 -24.04 36.30
N LEU A 505 11.84 -23.62 37.08
CA LEU A 505 12.65 -24.50 37.92
C LEU A 505 11.71 -25.18 38.92
N GLU A 506 11.33 -26.43 38.63
CA GLU A 506 10.84 -27.34 39.65
C GLU A 506 12.04 -27.92 40.39
N GLU A 507 11.96 -27.81 41.71
CA GLU A 507 12.93 -28.26 42.70
C GLU A 507 13.24 -29.75 42.54
N MET A 508 14.53 -30.10 42.48
CA MET A 508 14.97 -31.48 42.67
C MET A 508 15.63 -31.64 44.05
N PRO A 509 15.38 -32.76 44.74
CA PRO A 509 15.72 -32.93 46.15
C PRO A 509 17.19 -33.27 46.37
N ILE A 510 17.66 -32.84 47.55
CA ILE A 510 18.97 -33.05 48.14
C ILE A 510 19.18 -34.54 48.43
N GLN A 511 20.32 -35.11 48.01
CA GLN A 511 20.93 -36.25 48.69
C GLN A 511 22.47 -36.22 48.66
N ASP A 512 22.99 -35.93 49.85
CA ASP A 512 24.28 -36.13 50.49
C ASP A 512 25.32 -37.16 49.98
N LYS A 513 26.58 -36.69 50.06
CA LYS A 513 27.82 -37.30 50.62
C LYS A 513 28.89 -38.00 49.74
N VAL A 514 29.98 -37.23 49.46
CA VAL A 514 31.42 -37.40 49.92
C VAL A 514 32.24 -38.62 49.39
N PRO A 515 33.60 -38.63 49.26
CA PRO A 515 34.67 -37.64 49.59
C PRO A 515 35.73 -37.32 48.50
N CYS A 516 36.54 -36.30 48.81
CA CYS A 516 37.84 -35.93 48.22
C CYS A 516 39.01 -36.85 48.61
N CYS A 517 40.02 -37.00 47.73
CA CYS A 517 41.50 -36.98 47.97
C CYS A 517 42.23 -37.47 46.70
N ASN A 518 43.08 -36.66 46.04
CA ASN A 518 44.53 -36.40 46.24
C ASN A 518 45.43 -37.22 45.30
N THR A 519 46.32 -36.54 44.55
CA THR A 519 47.80 -36.69 44.43
C THR A 519 48.31 -36.02 43.12
N HIS A 520 49.06 -34.91 43.19
CA HIS A 520 50.54 -34.78 43.00
C HIS A 520 51.02 -35.11 41.56
N GLU A 521 51.72 -34.28 40.77
CA GLU A 521 53.00 -33.57 40.98
C GLU A 521 53.28 -32.41 39.96
N LYS A 522 53.94 -31.34 40.47
CA LYS A 522 55.01 -30.41 39.94
C LYS A 522 55.02 -30.01 38.45
N CYS A 523 55.00 -28.74 38.01
CA CYS A 523 55.63 -27.46 38.42
C CYS A 523 57.16 -27.33 38.21
N SER A 524 57.56 -26.39 37.35
CA SER A 524 58.85 -25.67 37.27
C SER A 524 58.56 -24.32 36.57
N SER A 525 58.33 -23.19 37.26
CA SER A 525 59.27 -22.15 37.75
C SER A 525 60.17 -21.55 36.64
N SER A 526 60.41 -20.24 36.48
CA SER A 526 60.13 -18.97 37.19
C SER A 526 60.84 -17.85 36.37
N THR A 527 60.42 -16.58 36.34
CA THR A 527 60.90 -15.41 37.14
C THR A 527 60.20 -14.14 36.59
N GLU A 528 59.78 -13.07 37.28
CA GLU A 528 59.59 -12.63 38.68
C GLU A 528 58.73 -11.30 38.65
N PRO A 529 58.19 -10.80 39.79
CA PRO A 529 57.04 -9.86 39.87
C PRO A 529 57.22 -8.52 40.67
N GLU A 530 56.26 -7.59 40.46
CA GLU A 530 55.68 -6.41 41.20
C GLU A 530 56.51 -5.39 42.08
N PRO A 531 55.93 -4.22 42.50
CA PRO A 531 54.94 -4.12 43.62
C PRO A 531 53.72 -3.15 43.52
N CYS A 532 52.62 -3.64 44.12
CA CYS A 532 51.37 -3.13 44.74
C CYS A 532 51.22 -1.70 45.35
N ALA A 533 49.96 -1.19 45.47
CA ALA A 533 49.32 -0.71 46.73
C ALA A 533 47.81 -0.30 46.64
N CYS A 534 46.92 -1.14 47.23
CA CYS A 534 45.78 -0.88 48.16
C CYS A 534 44.48 -0.07 47.78
N GLY A 535 43.28 -0.67 47.99
CA GLY A 535 41.88 -0.15 47.79
C GLY A 535 41.23 0.56 49.01
N PRO A 536 39.92 0.43 49.39
CA PRO A 536 38.66 -0.07 48.73
C PRO A 536 37.35 0.77 49.04
N GLU A 537 36.15 0.22 48.74
CA GLU A 537 34.75 0.51 49.25
C GLU A 537 33.85 1.54 48.51
N SER A 538 32.50 1.43 48.43
CA SER A 538 31.46 0.39 48.61
C SER A 538 30.11 0.98 48.14
N CYS A 539 29.20 0.15 47.62
CA CYS A 539 27.78 0.46 47.41
C CYS A 539 27.00 0.57 48.75
N LYS A 540 25.92 1.37 48.80
CA LYS A 540 24.62 1.09 49.49
C LYS A 540 23.63 2.27 49.34
N ALA A 541 22.40 1.97 48.90
CA ALA A 541 21.17 2.80 49.10
C ALA A 541 20.64 2.61 50.54
N PRO A 542 19.46 3.11 51.00
CA PRO A 542 18.48 4.11 50.50
C PRO A 542 18.14 5.20 51.58
N VAL A 543 17.10 6.04 51.39
CA VAL A 543 16.08 6.51 52.39
C VAL A 543 15.47 7.90 52.03
N THR A 544 14.19 7.83 51.64
CA THR A 544 12.98 8.68 51.86
C THR A 544 12.98 10.22 51.98
N LEU A 545 11.97 10.79 51.27
CA LEU A 545 11.00 11.84 51.64
C LEU A 545 11.52 13.22 52.07
N ASP A 546 11.19 14.29 51.33
CA ASP A 546 9.96 15.05 51.63
C ASP A 546 9.62 16.15 50.60
N ASN A 547 8.34 16.50 50.63
CA ASN A 547 7.60 17.48 49.84
C ASN A 547 8.07 18.94 50.03
N LYS A 548 7.95 19.77 48.98
CA LYS A 548 6.92 20.83 48.87
C LYS A 548 7.18 21.82 47.72
N ASP A 549 6.05 22.15 47.10
CA ASP A 549 5.68 23.35 46.36
C ASP A 549 6.45 24.62 46.73
N ASP A 550 6.75 25.49 45.75
CA ASP A 550 5.96 26.72 45.64
C ASP A 550 6.13 27.47 44.31
N SER A 551 5.16 28.34 44.11
CA SER A 551 4.65 28.92 42.89
C SER A 551 5.14 30.34 42.60
N SER A 552 5.16 30.69 41.31
CA SER A 552 4.86 32.00 40.71
C SER A 552 5.57 33.29 41.18
N SER A 553 6.09 34.07 40.21
CA SER A 553 5.53 35.40 39.91
C SER A 553 6.19 36.08 38.71
N ASN A 554 5.33 36.75 37.95
CA ASN A 554 5.56 37.58 36.76
C ASN A 554 6.36 38.86 37.07
N ILE A 555 7.16 39.34 36.10
CA ILE A 555 7.36 40.78 35.85
C ILE A 555 7.44 41.01 34.33
N SER A 556 6.77 42.08 33.87
CA SER A 556 6.61 42.52 32.48
C SER A 556 7.03 43.99 32.29
N LEU A 557 7.50 44.32 31.07
CA LEU A 557 7.57 45.63 30.37
C LEU A 557 8.75 46.57 30.78
N ALA A 558 9.44 47.33 29.90
CA ALA A 558 9.14 47.85 28.56
C ALA A 558 10.39 48.32 27.75
N GLU A 559 10.20 48.37 26.41
CA GLU A 559 10.63 49.36 25.39
C GLU A 559 12.06 49.48 24.78
N GLU A 560 12.04 49.59 23.43
CA GLU A 560 13.15 49.75 22.45
C GLU A 560 13.83 51.15 22.43
N PRO A 561 14.92 51.33 21.64
CA PRO A 561 14.75 51.94 20.31
C PRO A 561 15.64 51.44 19.14
N LYS A 562 15.00 51.35 17.95
CA LYS A 562 15.46 51.39 16.53
C LYS A 562 16.92 51.79 16.17
N ARG A 563 17.55 51.04 15.23
CA ARG A 563 17.81 51.44 13.80
C ARG A 563 18.66 50.44 12.94
N LYS A 564 18.07 50.07 11.78
CA LYS A 564 18.61 49.96 10.39
C LYS A 564 19.53 48.81 9.91
N ASN A 565 18.91 47.91 9.11
CA ASN A 565 19.19 47.36 7.76
C ASN A 565 20.63 47.24 7.19
N VAL A 566 20.97 46.05 6.65
CA VAL A 566 21.52 45.79 5.29
C VAL A 566 21.31 44.30 4.85
N ILE A 567 20.47 44.09 3.80
CA ILE A 567 20.56 43.26 2.55
C ILE A 567 21.13 41.81 2.63
N GLU A 568 20.35 40.72 2.44
CA GLU A 568 19.77 40.08 1.23
C GLU A 568 20.76 39.25 0.37
N TRP A 569 20.56 37.91 0.29
CA TRP A 569 21.22 37.02 -0.68
C TRP A 569 20.22 36.03 -1.28
N LEU A 570 20.03 36.12 -2.59
CA LEU A 570 19.17 35.32 -3.48
C LEU A 570 20.06 34.43 -4.38
N PRO A 571 19.73 33.14 -4.64
CA PRO A 571 20.50 32.33 -5.58
C PRO A 571 20.06 32.54 -7.03
N ARG A 572 21.08 32.55 -7.90
CA ARG A 572 21.08 32.97 -9.31
C ARG A 572 20.53 31.91 -10.27
N ARG A 573 19.62 32.32 -11.16
CA ARG A 573 19.32 31.62 -12.44
C ARG A 573 20.48 31.81 -13.43
N ARG A 574 21.08 30.71 -13.90
CA ARG A 574 21.98 30.70 -15.06
C ARG A 574 21.17 30.73 -16.37
N LYS A 575 21.23 31.85 -17.10
CA LYS A 575 20.98 31.90 -18.56
C LYS A 575 22.33 32.01 -19.25
N ARG A 576 22.64 31.09 -20.17
CA ARG A 576 23.79 31.22 -21.08
C ARG A 576 23.36 32.03 -22.31
N HIS A 577 24.10 33.10 -22.58
CA HIS A 577 24.14 33.79 -23.87
C HIS A 577 25.10 33.04 -24.80
N VAL A 578 24.69 32.84 -26.06
CA VAL A 578 25.60 32.61 -27.18
C VAL A 578 25.47 33.80 -28.13
N ALA A 579 26.62 34.24 -28.63
CA ALA A 579 26.89 35.53 -29.23
C ALA A 579 26.26 35.73 -30.62
N LYS A 580 25.94 37.00 -30.88
CA LYS A 580 25.49 37.59 -32.15
C LYS A 580 26.74 37.97 -32.96
N ARG A 581 26.83 37.56 -34.23
CA ARG A 581 27.72 38.15 -35.24
C ARG A 581 26.85 38.67 -36.38
N GLU A 582 26.96 39.96 -36.68
CA GLU A 582 26.27 40.66 -37.76
C GLU A 582 27.10 40.61 -39.04
N GLU A 583 26.43 40.48 -40.19
CA GLU A 583 26.75 41.24 -41.40
C GLU A 583 25.52 41.33 -42.33
N ARG A 584 25.46 42.43 -43.07
CA ARG A 584 24.30 43.06 -43.73
C ARG A 584 24.17 42.65 -45.20
N GLU A 585 22.94 42.74 -45.73
CA GLU A 585 22.53 43.40 -47.00
C GLU A 585 21.04 43.08 -47.27
N SER A 586 20.11 43.98 -46.94
CA SER A 586 19.45 44.98 -47.82
C SER A 586 18.62 44.42 -49.00
N SER A 587 17.30 44.53 -48.88
CA SER A 587 16.42 45.26 -49.81
C SER A 587 14.99 45.17 -49.30
N GLY A 588 14.25 46.26 -49.43
CA GLY A 588 12.93 46.44 -48.82
C GLY A 588 11.81 45.89 -49.70
N ILE A 589 10.60 45.88 -49.13
CA ILE A 589 9.36 46.43 -49.70
C ILE A 589 8.27 46.32 -48.62
N ALA A 590 7.48 47.39 -48.50
CA ALA A 590 6.38 47.54 -47.55
C ALA A 590 5.04 47.04 -48.12
N SER A 591 4.06 46.91 -47.21
CA SER A 591 2.63 46.60 -47.43
C SER A 591 2.36 45.11 -47.76
N GLU A 592 1.30 44.44 -47.30
CA GLU A 592 -0.09 44.82 -47.10
C GLU A 592 -0.77 43.79 -46.17
N ARG A 593 -1.71 44.23 -45.32
CA ARG A 593 -2.72 43.34 -44.72
C ARG A 593 -3.63 42.83 -45.83
N LYS A 594 -3.71 41.51 -46.06
CA LYS A 594 -4.85 40.90 -46.75
C LYS A 594 -5.34 39.62 -46.06
N GLN A 595 -6.64 39.67 -45.86
CA GLN A 595 -7.58 38.67 -45.40
C GLN A 595 -7.65 37.56 -46.47
N ALA A 596 -7.40 36.31 -46.09
CA ALA A 596 -7.54 35.15 -46.99
C ALA A 596 -8.72 34.30 -46.54
N SER A 597 -9.85 34.50 -47.21
CA SER A 597 -10.94 33.53 -47.34
C SER A 597 -10.41 32.31 -48.12
N GLY A 598 -10.37 31.14 -47.49
CA GLY A 598 -9.97 29.91 -48.16
C GLY A 598 -11.04 29.42 -49.14
N GLU A 599 -10.72 29.42 -50.43
CA GLU A 599 -11.46 28.66 -51.45
C GLU A 599 -11.31 27.16 -51.19
N TRP A 600 -12.43 26.43 -51.27
CA TRP A 600 -12.44 24.96 -51.18
C TRP A 600 -11.86 24.35 -52.45
N GLY A 601 -10.85 23.50 -52.29
CA GLY A 601 -10.20 22.80 -53.40
C GLY A 601 -11.16 21.86 -54.13
N PHE A 602 -10.88 21.63 -55.41
CA PHE A 602 -11.64 20.68 -56.25
C PHE A 602 -11.76 19.28 -55.62
N VAL A 603 -10.72 18.84 -54.91
CA VAL A 603 -10.67 17.56 -54.19
C VAL A 603 -11.65 17.54 -53.01
N ASP A 604 -11.77 18.65 -52.25
CA ASP A 604 -12.71 18.75 -51.13
C ASP A 604 -14.16 18.72 -51.61
N ARG A 605 -14.45 19.30 -52.78
CA ARG A 605 -15.79 19.28 -53.39
C ARG A 605 -16.17 17.86 -53.86
N ILE A 606 -15.22 17.09 -54.38
CA ILE A 606 -15.44 15.68 -54.75
C ILE A 606 -15.67 14.83 -53.50
N LEU A 607 -14.89 15.02 -52.44
CA LEU A 607 -15.01 14.26 -51.21
C LEU A 607 -16.37 14.50 -50.52
N VAL A 608 -16.79 15.76 -50.43
CA VAL A 608 -18.10 16.13 -49.87
C VAL A 608 -19.24 15.65 -50.77
N GLY A 609 -19.08 15.69 -52.10
CA GLY A 609 -20.03 15.09 -53.04
C GLY A 609 -20.22 13.58 -52.83
N GLY A 610 -19.13 12.83 -52.65
CA GLY A 610 -19.17 11.39 -52.38
C GLY A 610 -19.84 11.03 -51.05
N ILE A 611 -19.62 11.85 -50.02
CA ILE A 611 -20.28 11.69 -48.71
C ILE A 611 -21.79 11.93 -48.84
N LEU A 612 -22.21 12.97 -49.55
CA LEU A 612 -23.63 13.27 -49.75
C LEU A 612 -24.34 12.15 -50.54
N ILE A 613 -23.72 11.62 -51.60
CA ILE A 613 -24.28 10.50 -52.39
C ILE A 613 -24.45 9.25 -51.52
N SER A 614 -23.47 8.94 -50.66
CA SER A 614 -23.57 7.80 -49.74
C SER A 614 -24.71 7.98 -48.72
N ILE A 615 -24.91 9.18 -48.20
CA ILE A 615 -26.02 9.48 -47.28
C ILE A 615 -27.36 9.31 -47.98
N PHE A 616 -27.53 9.82 -49.21
CA PHE A 616 -28.77 9.66 -49.96
C PHE A 616 -29.05 8.19 -50.33
N ALA A 617 -28.02 7.41 -50.65
CA ALA A 617 -28.17 5.97 -50.88
C ALA A 617 -28.65 5.23 -49.62
N ILE A 618 -28.09 5.54 -48.46
CA ILE A 618 -28.50 4.94 -47.18
C ILE A 618 -29.96 5.31 -46.86
N VAL A 619 -30.34 6.57 -47.03
CA VAL A 619 -31.73 7.02 -46.81
C VAL A 619 -32.70 6.33 -47.78
N GLY A 620 -32.32 6.16 -49.05
CA GLY A 620 -33.12 5.43 -50.03
C GLY A 620 -33.33 3.95 -49.67
N VAL A 621 -32.28 3.28 -49.19
CA VAL A 621 -32.38 1.88 -48.72
C VAL A 621 -33.27 1.77 -47.49
N LEU A 622 -33.14 2.69 -46.53
CA LEU A 622 -34.01 2.73 -45.34
C LEU A 622 -35.47 3.00 -45.70
N PHE A 623 -35.73 3.87 -46.68
CA PHE A 623 -37.09 4.14 -47.15
C PHE A 623 -37.69 2.93 -47.88
N HIS A 624 -36.88 2.22 -48.68
CA HIS A 624 -37.33 1.00 -49.37
C HIS A 624 -37.59 -0.15 -48.40
N LEU A 625 -36.77 -0.32 -47.36
CA LEU A 625 -37.00 -1.30 -46.30
C LEU A 625 -38.24 -0.93 -45.46
N GLY A 626 -38.43 0.36 -45.19
CA GLY A 626 -39.62 0.86 -44.51
C GLY A 626 -40.91 0.63 -45.30
N SER A 627 -40.90 0.86 -46.62
CA SER A 627 -42.09 0.68 -47.47
C SER A 627 -42.45 -0.79 -47.69
N THR A 628 -41.47 -1.69 -47.76
CA THR A 628 -41.72 -3.14 -47.87
C THR A 628 -42.27 -3.73 -46.58
N THR A 629 -41.91 -3.17 -45.42
CA THR A 629 -42.45 -3.61 -44.13
C THR A 629 -43.90 -3.14 -43.92
N LEU A 630 -44.31 -2.03 -44.56
CA LEU A 630 -45.68 -1.51 -44.50
C LEU A 630 -46.66 -2.18 -45.49
N LEU A 631 -46.16 -3.00 -46.42
CA LEU A 631 -46.99 -3.78 -47.36
C LEU A 631 -47.23 -5.23 -46.89
N LEU A 632 -46.58 -5.65 -45.80
CA LEU A 632 -46.68 -6.99 -45.20
C LEU A 632 -47.40 -6.99 -43.83
N LEU A 633 -47.90 -5.83 -43.41
CA LEU A 633 -48.84 -5.60 -42.31
C LEU A 633 -50.15 -5.08 -42.91
#